data_AF-E7FUG1-F1
#
_entry.id   AF-E7FUG1-F1
#
_cell.length_a   1.000
_cell.length_b   1.000
_cell.length_c   1.000
_cell.angle_alpha   90.00
_cell.angle_beta   90.00
_cell.angle_gamma   90.00
#
_symmetry.space_group_name_H-M   'P 1'
#
loop_
_entity.id
_entity.type
_entity.pdbx_description
1 polymer ?
#
loop_
_entity_poly.entity_id
_entity_poly.type
_entity_poly.pdbx_seq_one_letter_code
_entity_poly.pdbx_strand_id
1 'polypeptide(L)'
;MMKEAIYIINGVTPNSIIVQEEDRLIWVDELPNQGITVTSETVQSDLKSWDVVRRAKSIDYVKETQLSTWSDVYQLWYSTKFLCQEIDDAKARALGRVLASQENNHFEMVREQIVDILYCASTPARIKGWFHKAMAHERKQNPKIELFQTVTEDASEEGVYQGICKLEAYAQDHHYFFQLEPYTKREAI
;
A
#
# COMPACT_ATOMS: atom_id res chain seq x y z
N MET A 1 -0.10 -15.58 13.41
CA MET A 1 0.68 -15.54 12.15
C MET A 1 1.73 -14.45 12.29
N MET A 2 2.87 -14.55 11.61
CA MET A 2 3.96 -13.59 11.77
C MET A 2 3.72 -12.38 10.84
N LYS A 3 3.55 -11.21 11.44
CA LYS A 3 3.46 -9.92 10.75
C LYS A 3 4.73 -9.65 9.95
N GLU A 4 4.61 -8.98 8.80
CA GLU A 4 5.73 -8.48 8.04
C GLU A 4 6.59 -7.56 8.90
N ALA A 5 7.88 -7.89 8.99
CA ALA A 5 8.85 -7.14 9.76
C ALA A 5 9.16 -5.80 9.09
N ILE A 6 9.38 -4.78 9.93
CA ILE A 6 9.84 -3.46 9.52
C ILE A 6 11.24 -3.26 10.10
N TYR A 7 12.24 -3.23 9.23
CA TYR A 7 13.64 -3.09 9.62
C TYR A 7 14.01 -1.62 9.78
N ILE A 8 14.56 -1.27 10.94
CA ILE A 8 14.95 0.09 11.28
C ILE A 8 16.42 0.12 11.72
N ILE A 9 17.18 1.09 11.19
CA ILE A 9 18.59 1.26 11.55
C ILE A 9 18.70 1.72 13.00
N ASN A 10 19.62 1.11 13.75
CA ASN A 10 20.00 1.54 15.09
C ASN A 10 20.29 3.06 15.14
N GLY A 11 19.60 3.77 16.03
CA GLY A 11 19.72 5.22 16.20
C GLY A 11 18.68 6.07 15.45
N VAL A 12 17.89 5.50 14.53
CA VAL A 12 16.72 6.18 13.94
C VAL A 12 15.59 6.17 14.95
N THR A 13 15.03 7.33 15.31
CA THR A 13 13.84 7.39 16.19
C THR A 13 12.57 7.33 15.35
N PRO A 14 11.68 6.33 15.56
CA PRO A 14 10.38 6.27 14.91
C PRO A 14 9.54 7.53 15.16
N ASN A 15 8.82 8.00 14.15
CA ASN A 15 7.78 9.01 14.35
C ASN A 15 6.49 8.38 14.91
N SER A 16 5.49 9.23 15.13
CA SER A 16 4.17 8.86 15.67
C SER A 16 3.42 7.83 14.83
N ILE A 17 3.77 7.66 13.54
CA ILE A 17 3.15 6.68 12.64
C ILE A 17 3.85 5.32 12.80
N ILE A 18 5.18 5.28 12.67
CA ILE A 18 5.94 4.02 12.74
C ILE A 18 5.88 3.39 14.14
N VAL A 19 5.82 4.20 15.21
CA VAL A 19 5.73 3.68 16.58
C VAL A 19 4.44 2.89 16.85
N GLN A 20 3.38 3.11 16.06
CA GLN A 20 2.14 2.32 16.18
C GLN A 20 2.31 0.88 15.72
N GLU A 21 3.36 0.58 14.94
CA GLU A 21 3.68 -0.76 14.45
C GLU A 21 4.84 -1.39 15.27
N GLU A 22 4.92 -1.09 16.58
CA GLU A 22 6.02 -1.53 17.46
C GLU A 22 6.27 -3.04 17.42
N ASP A 23 5.21 -3.84 17.22
CA ASP A 23 5.29 -5.29 17.19
C ASP A 23 5.82 -5.86 15.87
N ARG A 24 6.09 -5.00 14.88
CA ARG A 24 6.79 -5.33 13.62
C ARG A 24 8.26 -4.92 13.62
N LEU A 25 8.68 -4.04 14.53
CA LEU A 25 9.97 -3.37 14.43
C LEU A 25 11.12 -4.33 14.75
N ILE A 26 12.07 -4.41 13.82
CA ILE A 26 13.33 -5.12 14.00
C ILE A 26 14.47 -4.12 13.84
N TRP A 27 15.18 -3.88 14.94
CA TRP A 27 16.35 -3.02 14.96
C TRP A 27 17.57 -3.75 14.38
N VAL A 28 18.25 -3.10 13.44
CA VAL A 28 19.40 -3.66 12.72
C VAL A 28 20.53 -2.63 12.60
N ASP A 29 21.76 -3.12 12.52
CA ASP A 29 22.91 -2.26 12.21
C ASP A 29 22.98 -1.93 10.71
N GLU A 30 22.54 -2.88 9.86
CA GLU A 30 22.52 -2.75 8.41
C GLU A 30 21.15 -3.18 7.87
N LEU A 31 20.60 -2.40 6.93
CA LEU A 31 19.32 -2.73 6.31
C LEU A 31 19.47 -3.96 5.41
N PRO A 32 18.50 -4.88 5.42
CA PRO A 32 18.53 -6.03 4.53
C PRO A 32 18.35 -5.61 3.07
N ASN A 33 18.83 -6.45 2.15
CA ASN A 33 18.62 -6.26 0.71
C ASN A 33 17.15 -6.39 0.29
N GLN A 34 16.33 -7.09 1.09
CA GLN A 34 14.93 -7.34 0.84
C GLN A 34 14.14 -7.23 2.14
N GLY A 35 12.99 -6.55 2.10
CA GLY A 35 12.15 -6.30 3.28
C GLY A 35 11.62 -4.87 3.29
N ILE A 36 10.74 -4.59 4.26
CA ILE A 36 10.28 -3.22 4.52
C ILE A 36 11.31 -2.51 5.40
N THR A 37 11.87 -1.40 4.92
CA THR A 37 12.93 -0.68 5.61
C THR A 37 12.53 0.76 5.97
N VAL A 38 13.05 1.23 7.10
CA VAL A 38 12.85 2.59 7.62
C VAL A 38 14.22 3.27 7.76
N THR A 39 14.38 4.42 7.11
CA THR A 39 15.56 5.27 7.21
C THR A 39 15.25 6.54 7.98
N SER A 40 16.28 7.35 8.29
CA SER A 40 16.09 8.69 8.87
C SER A 40 15.18 9.58 8.00
N GLU A 41 15.25 9.47 6.67
CA GLU A 41 14.36 10.23 5.79
C GLU A 41 12.91 9.75 5.84
N THR A 42 12.70 8.45 6.09
CA THR A 42 11.35 7.88 6.22
C THR A 42 10.62 8.50 7.41
N VAL A 43 11.27 8.55 8.58
CA VAL A 43 10.64 9.05 9.81
C VAL A 43 10.50 10.58 9.85
N GLN A 44 11.17 11.30 8.94
CA GLN A 44 11.02 12.74 8.76
C GLN A 44 9.83 13.13 7.87
N SER A 45 9.18 12.16 7.22
CA SER A 45 8.05 12.39 6.33
C SER A 45 6.90 11.47 6.71
N ASP A 46 5.79 12.07 7.13
CA ASP A 46 4.60 11.32 7.51
C ASP A 46 4.04 10.51 6.34
N LEU A 47 4.10 11.06 5.12
CA LEU A 47 3.71 10.36 3.90
C LEU A 47 4.59 9.13 3.61
N LYS A 48 5.92 9.23 3.81
CA LYS A 48 6.83 8.06 3.65
C LYS A 48 6.61 7.03 4.75
N SER A 49 6.36 7.47 5.97
CA SER A 49 6.08 6.58 7.11
C SER A 49 4.76 5.84 6.91
N TRP A 50 3.73 6.53 6.45
CA TRP A 50 2.47 5.93 6.04
C TRP A 50 2.65 4.90 4.92
N ASP A 51 3.48 5.19 3.90
CA ASP A 51 3.80 4.22 2.84
C ASP A 51 4.45 2.93 3.38
N VAL A 52 5.30 3.04 4.39
CA VAL A 52 5.87 1.86 5.07
C VAL A 52 4.78 1.01 5.71
N VAL A 53 3.90 1.63 6.49
CA VAL A 53 2.81 0.93 7.19
C VAL A 53 1.87 0.26 6.20
N ARG A 54 1.40 0.98 5.18
CA ARG A 54 0.47 0.42 4.19
C ARG A 54 1.08 -0.74 3.42
N ARG A 55 2.38 -0.68 3.08
CA ARG A 55 3.07 -1.77 2.36
C ARG A 55 3.25 -3.00 3.24
N ALA A 56 3.64 -2.83 4.50
CA ALA A 56 3.74 -3.93 5.47
C ALA A 56 2.39 -4.66 5.64
N LYS A 57 1.30 -3.90 5.85
CA LYS A 57 -0.06 -4.45 5.95
C LYS A 57 -0.53 -5.12 4.65
N SER A 58 -0.17 -4.55 3.50
CA SER A 58 -0.46 -5.17 2.20
C SER A 58 0.28 -6.49 2.00
N ILE A 59 1.52 -6.61 2.49
CA ILE A 59 2.29 -7.85 2.43
C ILE A 59 1.65 -8.91 3.32
N ASP A 60 1.20 -8.56 4.54
CA ASP A 60 0.43 -9.50 5.37
C ASP A 60 -0.81 -9.99 4.63
N TYR A 61 -1.60 -9.06 4.07
CA TYR A 61 -2.78 -9.37 3.28
C TYR A 61 -2.47 -10.37 2.16
N VAL A 62 -1.40 -10.09 1.42
CA VAL A 62 -0.92 -10.94 0.33
C VAL A 62 -0.48 -12.30 0.85
N LYS A 63 0.34 -12.39 1.89
CA LYS A 63 0.87 -13.67 2.42
C LYS A 63 -0.21 -14.58 2.98
N GLU A 64 -1.24 -14.00 3.57
CA GLU A 64 -2.34 -14.74 4.22
C GLU A 64 -3.44 -15.18 3.25
N THR A 65 -3.52 -14.60 2.05
CA THR A 65 -4.57 -14.94 1.08
C THR A 65 -4.36 -16.34 0.53
N GLN A 66 -5.30 -17.25 0.76
CA GLN A 66 -5.20 -18.61 0.23
C GLN A 66 -5.44 -18.61 -1.30
N LEU A 67 -4.55 -19.27 -2.05
CA LEU A 67 -4.65 -19.34 -3.51
C LEU A 67 -4.85 -20.79 -3.93
N SER A 68 -6.08 -21.14 -4.28
CA SER A 68 -6.43 -22.50 -4.75
C SER A 68 -6.93 -22.49 -6.20
N THR A 69 -7.35 -21.33 -6.70
CA THR A 69 -7.91 -21.15 -8.03
C THR A 69 -7.39 -19.88 -8.69
N TRP A 70 -7.53 -19.79 -10.01
CA TRP A 70 -7.30 -18.53 -10.73
C TRP A 70 -8.23 -17.41 -10.28
N SER A 71 -9.43 -17.73 -9.79
CA SER A 71 -10.34 -16.72 -9.24
C SER A 71 -9.71 -16.03 -8.02
N ASP A 72 -9.10 -16.82 -7.12
CA ASP A 72 -8.40 -16.30 -5.95
C ASP A 72 -7.23 -15.40 -6.35
N VAL A 73 -6.46 -15.84 -7.35
CA VAL A 73 -5.33 -15.06 -7.90
C VAL A 73 -5.81 -13.74 -8.49
N TYR A 74 -6.89 -13.75 -9.27
CA TYR A 74 -7.44 -12.52 -9.84
C TYR A 74 -8.01 -11.59 -8.77
N GLN A 75 -8.63 -12.13 -7.73
CA GLN A 75 -9.11 -11.32 -6.62
C GLN A 75 -7.97 -10.69 -5.83
N LEU A 76 -6.91 -11.46 -5.53
CA LEU A 76 -5.70 -10.95 -4.91
C LEU A 76 -5.09 -9.82 -5.75
N TRP A 77 -4.87 -10.08 -7.05
CA TRP A 77 -4.30 -9.10 -7.97
C TRP A 77 -5.19 -7.87 -8.12
N TYR A 78 -6.50 -8.02 -8.30
CA TYR A 78 -7.41 -6.89 -8.40
C TYR A 78 -7.31 -5.96 -7.19
N SER A 79 -7.13 -6.55 -6.01
CA SER A 79 -7.01 -5.80 -4.76
C SER A 79 -5.68 -5.05 -4.70
N THR A 80 -4.56 -5.65 -5.10
CA THR A 80 -3.22 -5.05 -4.96
C THR A 80 -2.70 -4.29 -6.18
N LYS A 81 -3.32 -4.46 -7.35
CA LYS A 81 -2.85 -3.96 -8.66
C LYS A 81 -2.48 -2.49 -8.62
N PHE A 82 -3.31 -1.65 -8.02
CA PHE A 82 -3.10 -0.20 -8.04
C PHE A 82 -1.89 0.21 -7.19
N LEU A 83 -1.72 -0.39 -6.01
CA LEU A 83 -0.51 -0.19 -5.20
C LEU A 83 0.74 -0.68 -5.95
N CYS A 84 0.68 -1.85 -6.57
CA CYS A 84 1.80 -2.35 -7.37
C CYS A 84 2.13 -1.43 -8.55
N GLN A 85 1.12 -0.88 -9.24
CA GLN A 85 1.32 0.06 -10.35
C GLN A 85 1.85 1.42 -9.89
N GLU A 86 1.47 1.85 -8.70
CA GLU A 86 2.04 3.04 -8.06
C GLU A 86 3.54 2.87 -7.84
N ILE A 87 3.91 1.78 -7.16
CA ILE A 87 5.30 1.47 -6.77
C ILE A 87 6.17 1.21 -8.00
N ASP A 88 5.79 0.26 -8.85
CA ASP A 88 6.55 -0.14 -10.05
C ASP A 88 5.59 -0.55 -11.18
N ASP A 89 5.16 0.44 -11.96
CA ASP A 89 4.27 0.26 -13.10
C ASP A 89 4.80 -0.72 -14.16
N ALA A 90 6.13 -0.80 -14.35
CA ALA A 90 6.73 -1.69 -15.33
C ALA A 90 6.61 -3.16 -14.89
N LYS A 91 6.99 -3.47 -13.65
CA LYS A 91 6.83 -4.82 -13.07
C LYS A 91 5.36 -5.19 -12.94
N ALA A 92 4.51 -4.27 -12.48
CA ALA A 92 3.08 -4.50 -12.33
C ALA A 92 2.39 -4.84 -13.67
N ARG A 93 2.76 -4.16 -14.77
CA ARG A 93 2.25 -4.50 -16.10
C ARG A 93 2.79 -5.81 -16.63
N ALA A 94 4.05 -6.15 -16.34
CA ALA A 94 4.62 -7.44 -16.71
C ALA A 94 3.85 -8.58 -16.03
N LEU A 95 3.62 -8.47 -14.71
CA LEU A 95 2.80 -9.41 -13.96
C LEU A 95 1.38 -9.50 -14.51
N GLY A 96 0.74 -8.38 -14.83
CA GLY A 96 -0.59 -8.37 -15.45
C GLY A 96 -0.67 -9.15 -16.77
N ARG A 97 0.40 -9.15 -17.58
CA ARG A 97 0.48 -9.97 -18.81
C ARG A 97 0.63 -11.46 -18.51
N VAL A 98 1.45 -11.81 -17.50
CA VAL A 98 1.59 -13.20 -17.03
C VAL A 98 0.25 -13.74 -16.53
N LEU A 99 -0.50 -12.93 -15.78
CA LEU A 99 -1.84 -13.31 -15.30
C LEU A 99 -2.85 -13.50 -16.43
N ALA A 100 -2.70 -12.78 -17.54
CA ALA A 100 -3.58 -12.89 -18.70
C ALA A 100 -3.28 -14.13 -19.55
N SER A 101 -2.02 -14.61 -19.58
CA SER A 101 -1.66 -15.80 -20.37
C SER A 101 -2.09 -17.10 -19.70
N GLN A 102 -2.24 -17.13 -18.37
CA GLN A 102 -2.64 -18.32 -17.59
C GLN A 102 -1.81 -19.58 -17.88
N GLU A 103 -0.58 -19.42 -18.38
CA GLU A 103 0.15 -20.54 -18.99
C GLU A 103 0.53 -21.62 -17.96
N ASN A 104 0.53 -21.33 -16.65
CA ASN A 104 0.79 -22.31 -15.58
C ASN A 104 0.09 -21.94 -14.25
N ASN A 105 -0.37 -22.94 -13.49
CA ASN A 105 -0.99 -22.78 -12.16
C ASN A 105 0.03 -22.46 -11.04
N HIS A 106 1.04 -21.64 -11.32
CA HIS A 106 2.08 -21.27 -10.35
C HIS A 106 1.60 -20.09 -9.51
N PHE A 107 0.56 -20.29 -8.70
CA PHE A 107 -0.07 -19.23 -7.92
C PHE A 107 0.90 -18.57 -6.91
N GLU A 108 1.80 -19.36 -6.34
CA GLU A 108 2.81 -18.83 -5.42
C GLU A 108 3.84 -17.93 -6.11
N MET A 109 4.21 -18.22 -7.37
CA MET A 109 5.08 -17.33 -8.16
C MET A 109 4.42 -15.97 -8.40
N VAL A 110 3.09 -15.91 -8.50
CA VAL A 110 2.36 -14.63 -8.57
C VAL A 110 2.45 -13.89 -7.23
N ARG A 111 2.24 -14.60 -6.12
CA ARG A 111 2.35 -14.03 -4.78
C ARG A 111 3.73 -13.43 -4.53
N GLU A 112 4.78 -14.18 -4.84
CA GLU A 112 6.18 -13.74 -4.72
C GLU A 112 6.42 -12.46 -5.52
N GLN A 113 5.97 -12.39 -6.78
CA GLN A 113 6.11 -11.18 -7.59
C GLN A 113 5.35 -9.98 -7.06
N ILE A 114 4.17 -10.18 -6.44
CA ILE A 114 3.44 -9.09 -5.78
C ILE A 114 4.26 -8.59 -4.58
N VAL A 115 4.75 -9.50 -3.73
CA VAL A 115 5.55 -9.16 -2.55
C VAL A 115 6.84 -8.44 -2.96
N ASP A 116 7.52 -8.88 -4.01
CA ASP A 116 8.73 -8.24 -4.54
C ASP A 116 8.50 -6.81 -4.99
N ILE A 117 7.33 -6.51 -5.56
CA ILE A 117 6.95 -5.12 -5.87
C ILE A 117 6.72 -4.36 -4.57
N LEU A 118 6.01 -4.93 -3.59
CA LEU A 118 5.66 -4.26 -2.33
C LEU A 118 6.86 -3.96 -1.42
N TYR A 119 7.98 -4.66 -1.58
CA TYR A 119 9.23 -4.30 -0.89
C TYR A 119 9.85 -3.00 -1.42
N CYS A 120 9.54 -2.59 -2.64
CA CYS A 120 9.97 -1.29 -3.15
C CYS A 120 9.13 -0.16 -2.52
N ALA A 121 9.80 0.91 -2.09
CA ALA A 121 9.12 2.09 -1.57
C ALA A 121 8.47 2.90 -2.70
N SER A 122 7.29 3.46 -2.43
CA SER A 122 6.75 4.49 -3.32
C SER A 122 7.51 5.79 -3.15
N THR A 123 7.66 6.55 -4.24
CA THR A 123 8.11 7.94 -4.12
C THR A 123 6.93 8.84 -3.72
N PRO A 124 7.16 9.93 -2.97
CA PRO A 124 6.09 10.89 -2.66
C PRO A 124 5.36 11.40 -3.91
N ALA A 125 6.07 11.61 -5.03
CA ALA A 125 5.47 12.01 -6.29
C ALA A 125 4.50 10.96 -6.86
N ARG A 126 4.82 9.66 -6.71
CA ARG A 126 3.94 8.56 -7.12
C ARG A 126 2.69 8.51 -6.24
N ILE A 127 2.84 8.61 -4.92
CA ILE A 127 1.72 8.64 -3.97
C ILE A 127 0.79 9.80 -4.29
N LYS A 128 1.32 11.02 -4.42
CA LYS A 128 0.56 12.22 -4.79
C LYS A 128 -0.20 12.03 -6.10
N GLY A 129 0.46 11.52 -7.13
CA GLY A 129 -0.17 11.28 -8.43
C GLY A 129 -1.30 10.27 -8.37
N TRP A 130 -1.18 9.22 -7.57
CA TRP A 130 -2.23 8.22 -7.37
C TRP A 130 -3.37 8.73 -6.51
N PHE A 131 -3.07 9.47 -5.44
CA PHE A 131 -4.06 10.17 -4.63
C PHE A 131 -4.96 11.06 -5.48
N HIS A 132 -4.38 11.93 -6.33
CA HIS A 132 -5.19 12.77 -7.22
C HIS A 132 -6.04 11.98 -8.22
N LYS A 133 -5.54 10.86 -8.75
CA LYS A 133 -6.31 10.00 -9.65
C LYS A 133 -7.48 9.32 -8.94
N ALA A 134 -7.23 8.77 -7.75
CA ALA A 134 -8.27 8.20 -6.90
C ALA A 134 -9.35 9.26 -6.61
N MET A 135 -8.94 10.48 -6.23
CA MET A 135 -9.88 11.54 -5.94
C MET A 135 -10.66 12.03 -7.16
N ALA A 136 -10.03 12.11 -8.34
CA ALA A 136 -10.74 12.44 -9.57
C ALA A 136 -11.82 11.38 -9.91
N HIS A 137 -11.53 10.10 -9.67
CA HIS A 137 -12.51 9.03 -9.81
C HIS A 137 -13.65 9.20 -8.81
N GLU A 138 -13.32 9.42 -7.53
CA GLU A 138 -14.32 9.52 -6.47
C GLU A 138 -15.25 10.72 -6.61
N ARG A 139 -14.74 11.89 -7.00
CA ARG A 139 -15.61 13.04 -7.29
C ARG A 139 -16.60 12.76 -8.40
N LYS A 140 -16.20 11.96 -9.39
CA LYS A 140 -17.06 11.60 -10.52
C LYS A 140 -18.14 10.61 -10.10
N GLN A 141 -17.80 9.59 -9.31
CA GLN A 141 -18.76 8.58 -8.86
C GLN A 141 -19.68 9.10 -7.76
N ASN A 142 -19.14 9.96 -6.90
CA ASN A 142 -19.78 10.40 -5.66
C ASN A 142 -19.78 11.94 -5.54
N PRO A 143 -20.42 12.67 -6.47
CA PRO A 143 -20.34 14.14 -6.54
C PRO A 143 -20.98 14.87 -5.35
N LYS A 144 -21.77 14.16 -4.52
CA LYS A 144 -22.46 14.73 -3.35
C LYS A 144 -21.65 14.62 -2.06
N ILE A 145 -20.54 13.88 -2.05
CA ILE A 145 -19.68 13.73 -0.87
C ILE A 145 -18.70 14.91 -0.86
N GLU A 146 -18.91 15.84 0.08
CA GLU A 146 -18.11 17.06 0.21
C GLU A 146 -16.63 16.76 0.44
N LEU A 147 -16.32 15.76 1.29
CA LEU A 147 -14.95 15.34 1.58
C LEU A 147 -14.16 15.10 0.29
N PHE A 148 -14.73 14.40 -0.68
CA PHE A 148 -14.03 14.07 -1.91
C PHE A 148 -13.68 15.30 -2.76
N GLN A 149 -14.43 16.39 -2.59
CA GLN A 149 -14.19 17.64 -3.31
C GLN A 149 -13.03 18.45 -2.73
N THR A 150 -12.78 18.35 -1.42
CA THR A 150 -11.88 19.26 -0.68
C THR A 150 -10.55 18.63 -0.27
N VAL A 151 -10.44 17.30 -0.16
CA VAL A 151 -9.20 16.62 0.31
C VAL A 151 -7.94 16.84 -0.54
N THR A 152 -8.05 17.44 -1.72
CA THR A 152 -6.87 17.73 -2.58
C THR A 152 -6.52 19.22 -2.66
N GLU A 153 -7.09 20.07 -1.80
CA GLU A 153 -6.83 21.52 -1.82
C GLU A 153 -5.35 21.84 -1.52
N ASP A 154 -4.75 21.11 -0.59
CA ASP A 154 -3.32 21.16 -0.31
C ASP A 154 -2.59 20.03 -1.04
N ALA A 155 -1.74 20.41 -2.01
CA ALA A 155 -0.95 19.49 -2.83
C ALA A 155 0.45 19.20 -2.22
N SER A 156 0.76 19.75 -1.05
CA SER A 156 1.97 19.42 -0.30
C SER A 156 1.97 17.96 0.16
N GLU A 157 3.11 17.42 0.59
CA GLU A 157 3.16 16.05 1.13
C GLU A 157 2.33 15.92 2.41
N GLU A 158 2.37 16.95 3.25
CA GLU A 158 1.55 17.04 4.46
C GLU A 158 0.07 17.08 4.09
N GLY A 159 -0.32 17.96 3.16
CA GLY A 159 -1.69 18.07 2.69
C GLY A 159 -2.25 16.77 2.13
N VAL A 160 -1.45 16.04 1.35
CA VAL A 160 -1.82 14.73 0.82
C VAL A 160 -1.92 13.67 1.91
N TYR A 161 -0.98 13.65 2.87
CA TYR A 161 -1.07 12.75 4.02
C TYR A 161 -2.34 13.00 4.85
N GLN A 162 -2.63 14.26 5.19
CA GLN A 162 -3.86 14.62 5.91
C GLN A 162 -5.12 14.28 5.10
N GLY A 163 -5.08 14.46 3.78
CA GLY A 163 -6.14 14.06 2.87
C GLY A 163 -6.39 12.55 2.91
N ILE A 164 -5.32 11.75 2.89
CA ILE A 164 -5.37 10.29 3.03
C ILE A 164 -5.99 9.90 4.38
N CYS A 165 -5.52 10.43 5.51
CA CYS A 165 -6.07 10.09 6.81
C CYS A 165 -7.57 10.39 6.94
N LYS A 166 -8.04 11.50 6.35
CA LYS A 166 -9.48 11.80 6.31
C LYS A 166 -10.27 10.78 5.48
N LEU A 167 -9.71 10.32 4.37
CA LEU A 167 -10.34 9.29 3.53
C LEU A 167 -10.34 7.93 4.19
N GLU A 168 -9.28 7.56 4.93
CA GLU A 168 -9.21 6.33 5.72
C GLU A 168 -10.29 6.32 6.81
N ALA A 169 -10.41 7.42 7.56
CA ALA A 169 -11.48 7.57 8.56
C ALA A 169 -12.87 7.47 7.90
N TYR A 170 -13.07 8.14 6.76
CA TYR A 170 -14.32 8.05 6.01
C TYR A 170 -14.62 6.62 5.53
N ALA A 171 -13.60 5.94 5.00
CA ALA A 171 -13.68 4.57 4.52
C ALA A 171 -14.11 3.61 5.62
N GLN A 172 -13.51 3.74 6.80
CA GLN A 172 -13.84 2.96 7.98
C GLN A 172 -15.30 3.20 8.43
N ASP A 173 -15.72 4.47 8.54
CA ASP A 173 -17.07 4.83 9.02
C ASP A 173 -18.18 4.38 8.06
N HIS A 174 -17.88 4.23 6.77
CA HIS A 174 -18.86 3.97 5.71
C HIS A 174 -18.70 2.62 5.02
N HIS A 175 -17.80 1.75 5.51
CA HIS A 175 -17.42 0.48 4.85
C HIS A 175 -17.08 0.65 3.37
N TYR A 176 -16.38 1.74 3.05
CA TYR A 176 -16.04 2.13 1.69
C TYR A 176 -14.63 1.65 1.34
N PHE A 177 -14.44 1.05 0.16
CA PHE A 177 -13.12 0.57 -0.27
C PHE A 177 -12.27 1.71 -0.81
N PHE A 178 -11.19 2.05 -0.11
CA PHE A 178 -10.22 3.05 -0.54
C PHE A 178 -9.08 2.42 -1.36
N GLN A 179 -8.98 2.79 -2.63
CA GLN A 179 -8.09 2.13 -3.61
C GLN A 179 -6.58 2.20 -3.29
N LEU A 180 -6.17 3.10 -2.40
CA LEU A 180 -4.76 3.21 -1.95
C LEU A 180 -4.41 2.22 -0.84
N GLU A 181 -5.41 1.54 -0.26
CA GLU A 181 -5.26 0.60 0.84
C GLU A 181 -5.83 -0.77 0.47
N PRO A 182 -5.07 -1.60 -0.23
CA PRO A 182 -5.60 -2.88 -0.74
C PRO A 182 -6.02 -3.86 0.38
N TYR A 183 -5.52 -3.67 1.61
CA TYR A 183 -5.82 -4.52 2.76
C TYR A 183 -7.18 -4.24 3.41
N THR A 184 -7.76 -3.04 3.23
CA THR A 184 -9.09 -2.69 3.80
C THR A 184 -10.23 -3.36 3.06
N LYS A 185 -9.99 -3.95 1.88
CA LYS A 185 -11.00 -4.74 1.16
C LYS A 185 -11.53 -5.93 1.98
N ARG A 186 -10.73 -6.47 2.92
CA ARG A 186 -11.20 -7.54 3.84
C ARG A 186 -12.35 -7.10 4.73
N GLU A 187 -12.45 -5.81 5.02
CA GLU A 187 -13.41 -5.24 5.98
C GLU A 187 -14.67 -4.68 5.30
N ALA A 188 -14.70 -4.63 3.97
CA ALA A 188 -15.78 -4.07 3.16
C ALA A 188 -16.66 -5.13 2.45
N ILE A 189 -16.41 -6.43 2.67
CA ILE A 189 -17.18 -7.55 2.11
C ILE A 189 -18.00 -8.22 3.22
#